data_AF-A0A932HCH8-F1
#
_entry.id   AF-A0A932HCH8-F1
#
_cell.length_a   1.000
_cell.length_b   1.000
_cell.length_c   1.000
_cell.angle_alpha   90.00
_cell.angle_beta   90.00
_cell.angle_gamma   90.00
#
_symmetry.space_group_name_H-M   'P 1'
#
loop_
_entity.id
_entity.type
_entity.pdbx_description
1 polymer ?
#
loop_
_entity_poly.entity_id
_entity_poly.type
_entity_poly.pdbx_seq_one_letter_code
_entity_poly.pdbx_strand_id
1 'polypeptide(L)'
;MSFFWKGRFGEAPSDLLKHYYADTLREPAFLQALHAWDKAQVVILAEQHIAPPQVVGCLVKAIAAMEEEGVVEARSRLWNVIHGGEEYIRNHCDEEQSGWIHLGRSSPSIRVVASRIAFRDLLLNIMASSLELRSALIEVAGQHTETLMPGYSYVQHIEPATFGFYLMSWVEPLERDFRRFLNAYQNANVSSVGTGGAYGIEFALDLERFDELLGFDARPWNARDSIRNYDYLVEAYMALALMHNTLGRLAMDFLIWHSAEFDFIELPDRLSITSSISPQMRIPYVLEFIHGTSGLITGRLMEALAINKSASDQLEMATMLPAEFWKCADESRRAVDALCGALRGMKVNRERMARFANDYWSQASTLIGYLVKEKGMSYRTGHQILALLMRRVADRGIAPREVTADMVEEAALQYSGKRLGITQDALDRIFDAMYCVRQRKYRAGAAPERVAEHIAAATANLHSEKTRLTGLSDRVLAARNKLDSAFAALRKGA
;
A
#
# COMPACT_ATOMS: atom_id res chain seq x y z
N MET A 1 19.27 12.81 30.33
CA MET A 1 18.52 11.70 30.98
C MET A 1 17.21 12.28 31.49
N SER A 2 16.08 11.59 31.31
CA SER A 2 14.78 12.07 31.82
C SER A 2 14.89 12.43 33.30
N PHE A 3 14.36 13.57 33.72
CA PHE A 3 14.55 14.05 35.09
C PHE A 3 13.71 13.27 36.11
N PHE A 4 12.68 12.53 35.67
CA PHE A 4 11.74 11.81 36.51
C PHE A 4 12.36 10.68 37.37
N TRP A 5 13.64 10.35 37.19
CA TRP A 5 14.33 9.40 38.07
C TRP A 5 14.97 10.05 39.30
N LYS A 6 15.46 11.30 39.19
CA LYS A 6 16.31 11.94 40.21
C LYS A 6 15.62 12.12 41.57
N GLY A 7 14.31 12.36 41.56
CA GLY A 7 13.54 12.55 42.80
C GLY A 7 13.12 11.24 43.49
N ARG A 8 13.23 10.09 42.81
CA ARG A 8 12.68 8.81 43.30
C ARG A 8 13.72 7.70 43.48
N PHE A 9 14.76 7.67 42.65
CA PHE A 9 15.74 6.59 42.62
C PHE A 9 17.12 7.08 43.04
N GLY A 10 17.86 6.24 43.76
CA GLY A 10 19.20 6.56 44.28
C GLY A 10 20.34 6.36 43.28
N GLU A 11 20.05 5.79 42.11
CA GLU A 11 21.05 5.46 41.08
C GLU A 11 20.60 5.98 39.72
N ALA A 12 21.59 6.34 38.88
CA ALA A 12 21.32 6.77 37.53
C ALA A 12 20.89 5.58 36.63
N PRO A 13 20.01 5.81 35.65
CA PRO A 13 19.70 4.84 34.60
C PRO A 13 20.96 4.29 33.92
N SER A 14 21.02 2.97 33.74
CA SER A 14 22.08 2.34 32.96
C SER A 14 21.84 2.50 31.45
N ASP A 15 22.90 2.34 30.66
CA ASP A 15 22.79 2.33 29.19
C ASP A 15 21.90 1.19 28.67
N LEU A 16 21.74 0.10 29.44
CA LEU A 16 20.80 -0.97 29.10
C LEU A 16 19.35 -0.47 29.07
N LEU A 17 18.95 0.41 30.00
CA LEU A 17 17.61 0.98 29.98
C LEU A 17 17.39 1.89 28.77
N LYS A 18 18.45 2.57 28.31
CA LYS A 18 18.40 3.44 27.13
C LYS A 18 17.99 2.66 25.87
N HIS A 19 18.52 1.45 25.68
CA HIS A 19 18.17 0.59 24.54
C HIS A 19 16.65 0.32 24.46
N TYR A 20 16.02 -0.04 25.58
CA TYR A 20 14.60 -0.39 25.62
C TYR A 20 13.66 0.82 25.62
N TYR A 21 14.11 1.96 26.14
CA TYR A 21 13.24 3.12 26.36
C TYR A 21 13.45 4.25 25.35
N ALA A 22 14.68 4.47 24.88
CA ALA A 22 15.05 5.66 24.13
C ALA A 22 15.45 5.38 22.67
N ASP A 23 15.87 4.19 22.29
CA ASP A 23 16.40 3.96 20.93
C ASP A 23 15.32 3.48 19.95
N THR A 24 14.18 2.99 20.45
CA THR A 24 13.11 2.36 19.64
C THR A 24 12.21 3.34 18.89
N LEU A 25 12.16 4.62 19.29
CA LEU A 25 11.20 5.60 18.75
C LEU A 25 11.87 6.87 18.18
N ARG A 26 13.12 6.80 17.73
CA ARG A 26 13.90 7.95 17.21
C ARG A 26 13.62 8.29 15.74
N GLU A 27 12.40 8.07 15.29
CA GLU A 27 12.04 8.25 13.89
C GLU A 27 11.67 9.71 13.61
N PRO A 28 12.19 10.34 12.53
CA PRO A 28 12.02 11.78 12.30
C PRO A 28 10.56 12.25 12.35
N ALA A 29 9.64 11.48 11.77
CA ALA A 29 8.21 11.79 11.78
C ALA A 29 7.62 11.80 13.20
N PHE A 30 8.07 10.88 14.07
CA PHE A 30 7.65 10.82 15.46
C PHE A 30 8.20 11.98 16.27
N LEU A 31 9.48 12.34 16.07
CA LEU A 31 10.09 13.50 16.73
C LEU A 31 9.40 14.82 16.35
N GLN A 32 9.01 14.98 15.09
CA GLN A 32 8.22 16.12 14.62
C GLN A 32 6.81 16.12 15.23
N ALA A 33 6.17 14.96 15.37
CA ALA A 33 4.87 14.84 16.00
C ALA A 33 4.90 15.19 17.50
N LEU A 34 5.96 14.79 18.21
CA LEU A 34 6.19 15.21 19.60
C LEU A 34 6.32 16.74 19.71
N HIS A 35 7.10 17.34 18.82
CA HIS A 35 7.28 18.79 18.77
C HIS A 35 5.99 19.54 18.46
N ALA A 36 5.17 19.04 17.53
CA ALA A 36 3.85 19.61 17.26
C ALA A 36 2.97 19.61 18.51
N TRP A 37 3.02 18.54 19.32
CA TRP A 37 2.26 18.54 20.58
C TRP A 37 2.85 19.50 21.62
N ASP A 38 4.18 19.59 21.73
CA ASP A 38 4.84 20.56 22.61
C ASP A 38 4.44 22.01 22.24
N LYS A 39 4.43 22.36 20.95
CA LYS A 39 3.95 23.67 20.47
C LYS A 39 2.48 23.91 20.83
N ALA A 40 1.62 22.93 20.58
CA ALA A 40 0.20 23.06 20.86
C ALA A 40 -0.04 23.28 22.36
N GLN A 41 0.71 22.58 23.22
CA GLN A 41 0.64 22.78 24.66
C GLN A 41 0.96 24.23 25.06
N VAL A 42 2.04 24.81 24.52
CA VAL A 42 2.40 26.22 24.78
C VAL A 42 1.29 27.17 24.31
N VAL A 43 0.70 26.92 23.15
CA VAL A 43 -0.44 27.69 22.63
C VAL A 43 -1.62 27.66 23.60
N ILE A 44 -2.03 26.47 24.06
CA ILE A 44 -3.16 26.32 24.99
C ILE A 44 -2.89 26.99 26.34
N LEU A 45 -1.69 26.80 26.90
CA LEU A 45 -1.30 27.43 28.17
C LEU A 45 -1.39 28.96 28.10
N ALA A 46 -1.05 29.54 26.95
CA ALA A 46 -1.13 30.98 26.70
C ALA A 46 -2.56 31.46 26.44
N GLU A 47 -3.30 30.82 25.53
CA GLU A 47 -4.65 31.20 25.11
C GLU A 47 -5.66 31.11 26.27
N GLN A 48 -5.50 30.14 27.18
CA GLN A 48 -6.36 29.97 28.34
C GLN A 48 -5.85 30.71 29.60
N HIS A 49 -4.73 31.43 29.50
CA HIS A 49 -4.08 32.10 30.64
C HIS A 49 -3.80 31.18 31.83
N ILE A 50 -3.50 29.92 31.57
CA ILE A 50 -3.20 28.91 32.60
C ILE A 50 -1.81 29.13 33.17
N ALA A 51 -0.82 29.37 32.30
CA ALA A 51 0.55 29.66 32.72
C ALA A 51 0.80 31.18 32.79
N PRO A 52 1.62 31.66 33.75
CA PRO A 52 2.00 33.07 33.81
C PRO A 52 2.71 33.55 32.53
N PRO A 53 2.59 34.83 32.13
CA PRO A 53 3.19 35.34 30.89
C PRO A 53 4.71 35.12 30.78
N GLN A 54 5.44 35.24 31.90
CA GLN A 54 6.89 34.98 31.93
C GLN A 54 7.22 33.51 31.65
N VAL A 55 6.38 32.58 32.11
CA VAL A 55 6.53 31.14 31.84
C VAL A 55 6.29 30.87 30.36
N VAL A 56 5.18 31.38 29.82
CA VAL A 56 4.86 31.26 28.40
C VAL A 56 6.01 31.82 27.54
N GLY A 57 6.53 33.00 27.87
CA GLY A 57 7.63 33.61 27.15
C GLY A 57 8.92 32.76 27.17
N CYS A 58 9.23 32.09 28.28
CA CYS A 58 10.35 31.16 28.33
C CYS A 58 10.13 29.91 27.46
N LEU A 59 8.95 29.29 27.57
CA LEU A 59 8.59 28.10 26.78
C LEU A 59 8.63 28.39 25.27
N VAL A 60 8.10 29.54 24.85
CA VAL A 60 8.14 29.99 23.44
C VAL A 60 9.58 30.14 22.96
N LYS A 61 10.46 30.77 23.75
CA LYS A 61 11.88 30.93 23.39
C LYS A 61 12.59 29.59 23.25
N ALA A 62 12.35 28.65 24.17
CA ALA A 62 12.95 27.33 24.13
C ALA A 62 12.49 26.50 22.91
N ILE A 63 11.18 26.49 22.63
CA ILE A 63 10.62 25.79 21.46
C ILE A 63 11.12 26.42 20.15
N ALA A 64 11.20 27.76 20.06
CA ALA A 64 11.75 28.44 18.90
C ALA A 64 13.25 28.14 18.67
N ALA A 65 14.05 28.08 19.74
CA ALA A 65 15.45 27.69 19.66
C ALA A 65 15.62 26.25 19.14
N MET A 66 14.73 25.33 19.55
CA MET A 66 14.72 23.95 19.03
C MET A 66 14.38 23.91 17.52
N GLU A 67 13.49 24.77 17.05
CA GLU A 67 13.18 24.90 15.62
C GLU A 67 14.37 25.46 14.82
N GLU A 68 15.11 26.41 15.39
CA GLU A 68 16.29 27.02 14.77
C GLU A 68 17.48 26.04 14.64
N GLU A 69 17.70 25.18 15.64
CA GLU A 69 18.69 24.08 15.57
C GLU A 69 18.24 22.96 14.61
N GLY A 70 16.93 22.84 14.39
CA GLY A 70 16.30 21.73 13.68
C GLY A 70 15.79 20.68 14.66
N VAL A 71 14.46 20.54 14.73
CA VAL A 71 13.74 19.71 15.71
C VAL A 71 14.29 18.28 15.83
N VAL A 72 14.54 17.62 14.71
CA VAL A 72 15.03 16.23 14.69
C VAL A 72 16.45 16.16 15.25
N GLU A 73 17.32 17.10 14.87
CA GLU A 73 18.71 17.14 15.33
C GLU A 73 18.77 17.44 16.84
N ALA A 74 18.06 18.49 17.27
CA ALA A 74 18.00 18.91 18.66
C ALA A 74 17.49 17.77 19.57
N ARG A 75 16.40 17.10 19.20
CA ARG A 75 15.84 16.00 20.00
C ARG A 75 16.68 14.73 19.94
N SER A 76 17.36 14.46 18.82
CA SER A 76 18.17 13.23 18.66
C SER A 76 19.42 13.22 19.56
N ARG A 77 19.94 14.38 19.94
CA ARG A 77 21.08 14.48 20.87
C ARG A 77 20.70 14.16 22.32
N LEU A 78 19.41 14.21 22.65
CA LEU A 78 18.93 14.04 24.01
C LEU A 78 18.79 12.57 24.37
N TRP A 79 18.91 12.26 25.65
CA TRP A 79 18.87 10.89 26.13
C TRP A 79 17.45 10.29 26.01
N ASN A 80 16.41 11.07 26.32
CA ASN A 80 15.03 10.62 26.27
C ASN A 80 14.33 11.04 24.97
N VAL A 81 13.56 10.15 24.35
CA VAL A 81 12.74 10.49 23.16
C VAL A 81 11.44 11.18 23.56
N ILE A 82 10.65 10.53 24.42
CA ILE A 82 9.31 10.99 24.82
C ILE A 82 9.37 12.35 25.52
N HIS A 83 10.29 12.49 26.48
CA HIS A 83 10.52 13.72 27.25
C HIS A 83 11.71 14.54 26.73
N GLY A 84 12.19 14.26 25.51
CA GLY A 84 13.30 15.02 24.93
C GLY A 84 13.00 16.50 24.82
N GLY A 85 11.80 16.88 24.39
CA GLY A 85 11.39 18.29 24.34
C GLY A 85 11.43 18.97 25.70
N GLU A 86 10.98 18.29 26.75
CA GLU A 86 11.02 18.79 28.13
C GLU A 86 12.47 18.94 28.63
N GLU A 87 13.33 17.97 28.32
CA GLU A 87 14.77 18.02 28.63
C GLU A 87 15.44 19.22 27.92
N TYR A 88 15.08 19.49 26.67
CA TYR A 88 15.57 20.65 25.94
C TYR A 88 15.08 21.97 26.55
N ILE A 89 13.79 22.06 26.89
CA ILE A 89 13.20 23.26 27.49
C ILE A 89 13.85 23.60 28.83
N ARG A 90 14.15 22.60 29.66
CA ARG A 90 14.87 22.79 30.94
C ARG A 90 16.30 23.32 30.79
N ASN A 91 16.93 23.14 29.63
CA ASN A 91 18.25 23.74 29.38
C ASN A 91 18.14 25.25 29.09
N HIS A 92 16.93 25.77 28.88
CA HIS A 92 16.64 27.16 28.53
C HIS A 92 15.79 27.88 29.59
N CYS A 93 15.00 27.15 30.38
CA CYS A 93 14.12 27.64 31.42
C CYS A 93 14.46 27.02 32.78
N ASP A 94 14.12 27.70 33.87
CA ASP A 94 14.24 27.10 35.20
C ASP A 94 13.26 25.92 35.39
N GLU A 95 13.46 25.16 36.48
CA GLU A 95 12.65 23.97 36.80
C GLU A 95 11.15 24.28 36.86
N GLU A 96 10.80 25.36 37.54
CA GLU A 96 9.40 25.71 37.81
C GLU A 96 8.73 26.15 36.51
N GLN A 97 9.40 26.96 35.69
CA GLN A 97 8.91 27.43 34.40
C GLN A 97 8.77 26.28 33.39
N SER A 98 9.81 25.45 33.27
CA SER A 98 9.80 24.33 32.31
C SER A 98 8.75 23.28 32.65
N GLY A 99 8.46 23.05 33.94
CA GLY A 99 7.48 22.06 34.39
C GLY A 99 6.05 22.27 33.87
N TRP A 100 5.67 23.52 33.54
CA TRP A 100 4.33 23.82 33.02
C TRP A 100 4.01 23.11 31.70
N ILE A 101 5.03 22.75 30.90
CA ILE A 101 4.83 22.02 29.64
C ILE A 101 4.22 20.62 29.85
N HIS A 102 4.32 20.07 31.07
CA HIS A 102 3.82 18.73 31.39
C HIS A 102 2.36 18.72 31.87
N LEU A 103 1.73 19.89 32.05
CA LEU A 103 0.37 20.00 32.59
C LEU A 103 -0.65 19.20 31.75
N GLY A 104 -1.34 18.24 32.38
CA GLY A 104 -2.31 17.37 31.71
C GLY A 104 -1.70 16.35 30.74
N ARG A 105 -0.38 16.18 30.74
CA ARG A 105 0.33 15.19 29.91
C ARG A 105 0.84 14.05 30.79
N SER A 106 1.12 12.93 30.14
CA SER A 106 1.76 11.76 30.74
C SER A 106 2.60 11.08 29.67
N SER A 107 3.62 10.31 30.04
CA SER A 107 4.44 9.60 29.04
C SER A 107 3.60 8.73 28.09
N PRO A 108 2.58 7.97 28.57
CA PRO A 108 1.62 7.28 27.71
C PRO A 108 0.93 8.18 26.68
N SER A 109 0.32 9.28 27.10
CA SER A 109 -0.40 10.17 26.19
C SER A 109 0.55 10.88 25.22
N ILE A 110 1.78 11.22 25.64
CA ILE A 110 2.83 11.78 24.77
C ILE A 110 3.15 10.86 23.63
N ARG A 111 3.39 9.60 23.97
CA ARG A 111 3.70 8.60 22.99
C ARG A 111 2.54 8.35 22.04
N VAL A 112 1.32 8.16 22.55
CA VAL A 112 0.18 7.78 21.70
C VAL A 112 -0.25 8.93 20.79
N VAL A 113 -0.34 10.17 21.29
CA VAL A 113 -0.67 11.34 20.47
C VAL A 113 0.34 11.51 19.34
N ALA A 114 1.65 11.48 19.66
CA ALA A 114 2.69 11.62 18.64
C ALA A 114 2.70 10.44 17.65
N SER A 115 2.45 9.20 18.13
CA SER A 115 2.37 8.02 17.27
C SER A 115 1.22 8.12 16.30
N ARG A 116 0.04 8.56 16.74
CA ARG A 116 -1.14 8.73 15.90
C ARG A 116 -0.94 9.81 14.84
N ILE A 117 -0.34 10.95 15.19
CA ILE A 117 0.02 12.00 14.23
C ILE A 117 0.99 11.46 13.17
N ALA A 118 2.10 10.86 13.59
CA ALA A 118 3.11 10.33 12.67
C ALA A 118 2.55 9.22 11.77
N PHE A 119 1.73 8.34 12.33
CA PHE A 119 1.11 7.22 11.61
C PHE A 119 0.02 7.68 10.64
N ARG A 120 -0.79 8.67 11.01
CA ARG A 120 -1.75 9.32 10.10
C ARG A 120 -1.03 9.85 8.86
N ASP A 121 0.05 10.58 9.05
CA ASP A 121 0.80 11.19 7.96
C ASP A 121 1.45 10.13 7.07
N LEU A 122 1.91 9.03 7.67
CA LEU A 122 2.43 7.88 6.94
C LEU A 122 1.37 7.16 6.10
N LEU A 123 0.15 7.00 6.62
CA LEU A 123 -0.96 6.40 5.87
C LEU A 123 -1.36 7.26 4.66
N LEU A 124 -1.31 8.59 4.77
CA LEU A 124 -1.50 9.48 3.62
C LEU A 124 -0.46 9.20 2.53
N ASN A 125 0.81 9.02 2.91
CA ASN A 125 1.88 8.70 1.96
C ASN A 125 1.70 7.30 1.32
N ILE A 126 1.33 6.28 2.10
CA ILE A 126 1.06 4.93 1.58
C ILE A 126 -0.11 4.96 0.59
N MET A 127 -1.18 5.67 0.92
CA MET A 127 -2.32 5.88 0.01
C MET A 127 -1.87 6.56 -1.28
N ALA A 128 -1.01 7.59 -1.21
CA ALA A 128 -0.46 8.25 -2.38
C ALA A 128 0.35 7.28 -3.27
N SER A 129 1.24 6.48 -2.68
CA SER A 129 2.00 5.44 -3.40
C SER A 129 1.08 4.40 -4.05
N SER A 130 0.04 3.93 -3.36
CA SER A 130 -0.92 2.98 -3.93
C SER A 130 -1.66 3.57 -5.14
N LEU A 131 -2.07 4.84 -5.08
CA LEU A 131 -2.70 5.53 -6.21
C LEU A 131 -1.72 5.73 -7.38
N GLU A 132 -0.43 5.93 -7.11
CA GLU A 132 0.60 6.05 -8.14
C GLU A 132 0.80 4.74 -8.90
N LEU A 133 0.86 3.61 -8.19
CA LEU A 133 0.93 2.28 -8.83
C LEU A 133 -0.31 1.99 -9.68
N ARG A 134 -1.50 2.31 -9.17
CA ARG A 134 -2.74 2.18 -9.95
C ARG A 134 -2.73 3.05 -11.20
N SER A 135 -2.21 4.27 -11.09
CA SER A 135 -2.04 5.16 -12.24
C SER A 135 -1.15 4.52 -13.30
N ALA A 136 -0.01 3.94 -12.91
CA ALA A 136 0.91 3.26 -13.82
C ALA A 136 0.26 2.02 -14.49
N LEU A 137 -0.47 1.20 -13.73
CA LEU A 137 -1.20 0.05 -14.27
C LEU A 137 -2.25 0.46 -15.30
N ILE A 138 -3.07 1.47 -14.99
CA ILE A 138 -4.13 1.97 -15.89
C ILE A 138 -3.52 2.56 -17.17
N GLU A 139 -2.46 3.36 -17.02
CA GLU A 139 -1.73 3.98 -18.12
C GLU A 139 -1.20 2.92 -19.10
N VAL A 140 -0.46 1.93 -18.61
CA VAL A 140 0.14 0.88 -19.43
C VAL A 140 -0.94 -0.05 -20.00
N ALA A 141 -1.97 -0.38 -19.22
CA ALA A 141 -3.09 -1.17 -19.71
C ALA A 141 -3.79 -0.51 -20.91
N GLY A 142 -3.96 0.83 -20.87
CA GLY A 142 -4.52 1.61 -21.96
C GLY A 142 -3.74 1.54 -23.27
N GLN A 143 -2.42 1.36 -23.21
CA GLN A 143 -1.55 1.21 -24.38
C GLN A 143 -1.61 -0.20 -25.00
N HIS A 144 -2.24 -1.14 -24.28
CA HIS A 144 -2.21 -2.57 -24.57
C HIS A 144 -3.61 -3.23 -24.60
N THR A 145 -4.66 -2.44 -24.81
CA THR A 145 -6.06 -2.92 -24.90
C THR A 145 -6.27 -3.96 -26.01
N GLU A 146 -5.49 -3.90 -27.09
CA GLU A 146 -5.52 -4.84 -28.22
C GLU A 146 -4.24 -5.69 -28.34
N THR A 147 -3.29 -5.60 -27.40
CA THR A 147 -2.08 -6.46 -27.44
C THR A 147 -2.45 -7.87 -27.03
N LEU A 148 -2.51 -8.80 -27.98
CA LEU A 148 -2.84 -10.21 -27.71
C LEU A 148 -1.87 -10.82 -26.69
N MET A 149 -2.41 -11.63 -25.81
CA MET A 149 -1.67 -12.38 -24.80
C MET A 149 -2.32 -13.75 -24.60
N PRO A 150 -1.53 -14.84 -24.46
CA PRO A 150 -2.07 -16.12 -24.01
C PRO A 150 -2.50 -16.01 -22.55
N GLY A 151 -3.74 -16.41 -22.24
CA GLY A 151 -4.18 -16.58 -20.86
C GLY A 151 -3.67 -17.88 -20.27
N TYR A 152 -3.41 -17.89 -18.96
CA TYR A 152 -2.83 -19.03 -18.26
C TYR A 152 -3.72 -19.55 -17.13
N SER A 153 -3.73 -20.88 -16.96
CA SER A 153 -4.21 -21.57 -15.77
C SER A 153 -3.30 -22.77 -15.52
N TYR A 154 -2.80 -22.95 -14.30
CA TYR A 154 -1.74 -23.94 -14.00
C TYR A 154 -0.49 -23.81 -14.91
N VAL A 155 -0.18 -22.58 -15.34
CA VAL A 155 0.89 -22.30 -16.33
C VAL A 155 0.65 -22.98 -17.70
N GLN A 156 -0.58 -23.41 -17.97
CA GLN A 156 -1.03 -23.91 -19.28
C GLN A 156 -1.88 -22.86 -19.98
N HIS A 157 -1.80 -22.81 -21.31
CA HIS A 157 -2.67 -21.93 -22.10
C HIS A 157 -4.12 -22.34 -21.94
N ILE A 158 -4.98 -21.37 -21.63
CA ILE A 158 -6.42 -21.62 -21.42
C ILE A 158 -7.27 -20.90 -22.47
N GLU A 159 -7.18 -19.57 -22.56
CA GLU A 159 -7.93 -18.75 -23.49
C GLU A 159 -7.09 -17.53 -23.88
N PRO A 160 -7.22 -16.98 -25.10
CA PRO A 160 -6.55 -15.73 -25.45
C PRO A 160 -7.21 -14.56 -24.72
N ALA A 161 -6.39 -13.56 -24.37
CA ALA A 161 -6.79 -12.31 -23.77
C ALA A 161 -5.96 -11.16 -24.38
N THR A 162 -6.01 -9.98 -23.75
CA THR A 162 -5.08 -8.89 -24.05
C THR A 162 -4.22 -8.56 -22.84
N PHE A 163 -3.02 -8.06 -23.07
CA PHE A 163 -2.12 -7.63 -22.00
C PHE A 163 -2.75 -6.50 -21.17
N GLY A 164 -3.51 -5.60 -21.80
CA GLY A 164 -4.31 -4.60 -21.09
C GLY A 164 -5.37 -5.21 -20.17
N PHE A 165 -6.07 -6.27 -20.60
CA PHE A 165 -7.00 -7.01 -19.74
C PHE A 165 -6.29 -7.61 -18.51
N TYR A 166 -5.13 -8.24 -18.70
CA TYR A 166 -4.32 -8.78 -17.61
C TYR A 166 -3.91 -7.68 -16.62
N LEU A 167 -3.35 -6.56 -17.10
CA LEU A 167 -2.90 -5.47 -16.24
C LEU A 167 -4.06 -4.86 -15.43
N MET A 168 -5.23 -4.70 -16.04
CA MET A 168 -6.42 -4.20 -15.35
C MET A 168 -6.90 -5.12 -14.21
N SER A 169 -6.57 -6.42 -14.25
CA SER A 169 -6.92 -7.35 -13.15
C SER A 169 -6.21 -7.01 -11.82
N TRP A 170 -5.11 -6.25 -11.88
CA TRP A 170 -4.35 -5.81 -10.71
C TRP A 170 -4.82 -4.46 -10.14
N VAL A 171 -5.67 -3.73 -10.87
CA VAL A 171 -6.19 -2.43 -10.42
C VAL A 171 -7.22 -2.62 -9.31
N GLU A 172 -8.17 -3.55 -9.45
CA GLU A 172 -9.24 -3.75 -8.47
C GLU A 172 -8.75 -4.19 -7.07
N PRO A 173 -7.74 -5.09 -6.93
CA PRO A 173 -7.13 -5.35 -5.63
C PRO A 173 -6.62 -4.08 -4.95
N LEU A 174 -5.93 -3.21 -5.68
CA LEU A 174 -5.38 -1.97 -5.14
C LEU A 174 -6.48 -0.95 -4.79
N GLU A 175 -7.63 -0.97 -5.46
CA GLU A 175 -8.82 -0.21 -5.04
C GLU A 175 -9.35 -0.67 -3.68
N ARG A 176 -9.36 -1.99 -3.45
CA ARG A 176 -9.72 -2.55 -2.13
C ARG A 176 -8.69 -2.15 -1.09
N ASP A 177 -7.40 -2.15 -1.44
CA ASP A 177 -6.32 -1.76 -0.52
C ASP A 177 -6.40 -0.27 -0.15
N PHE A 178 -6.70 0.63 -1.10
CA PHE A 178 -6.94 2.04 -0.79
C PHE A 178 -8.06 2.23 0.24
N ARG A 179 -9.18 1.50 0.10
CA ARG A 179 -10.27 1.52 1.09
C ARG A 179 -9.83 1.00 2.47
N ARG A 180 -8.95 0.00 2.52
CA ARG A 180 -8.40 -0.53 3.79
C ARG A 180 -7.51 0.52 4.47
N PHE A 181 -6.62 1.18 3.73
CA PHE A 181 -5.78 2.25 4.29
C PHE A 181 -6.59 3.44 4.77
N LEU A 182 -7.65 3.79 4.04
CA LEU A 182 -8.56 4.85 4.42
C LEU A 182 -9.32 4.53 5.73
N ASN A 183 -9.76 3.28 5.91
CA ASN A 183 -10.37 2.85 7.17
C ASN A 183 -9.35 2.92 8.33
N ALA A 184 -8.13 2.42 8.11
CA ALA A 184 -7.05 2.52 9.10
C ALA A 184 -6.71 3.99 9.43
N TYR A 185 -6.75 4.89 8.43
CA TYR A 185 -6.56 6.33 8.64
C TYR A 185 -7.64 6.91 9.55
N GLN A 186 -8.91 6.55 9.35
CA GLN A 186 -10.01 7.03 10.19
C GLN A 186 -9.86 6.59 11.65
N ASN A 187 -9.44 5.34 11.89
CA ASN A 187 -9.19 4.81 13.23
C ASN A 187 -7.91 5.38 13.88
N ALA A 188 -6.90 5.70 13.06
CA ALA A 188 -5.68 6.34 13.51
C ALA A 188 -5.90 7.81 13.89
N ASN A 189 -6.71 8.57 13.12
CA ASN A 189 -6.90 10.01 13.29
C ASN A 189 -7.94 10.39 14.37
N VAL A 190 -7.99 9.60 15.44
CA VAL A 190 -8.74 9.87 16.68
C VAL A 190 -7.76 10.43 17.71
N SER A 191 -8.10 11.55 18.33
CA SER A 191 -7.25 12.20 19.34
C SER A 191 -6.98 11.29 20.55
N SER A 192 -5.86 11.52 21.22
CA SER A 192 -5.56 10.96 22.55
C SER A 192 -5.22 12.06 23.55
N VAL A 193 -5.46 13.33 23.20
CA VAL A 193 -5.22 14.46 24.11
C VAL A 193 -6.24 14.42 25.25
N GLY A 194 -5.82 14.81 26.45
CA GLY A 194 -6.68 14.81 27.64
C GLY A 194 -6.94 13.42 28.25
N THR A 195 -6.33 12.35 27.73
CA THR A 195 -6.48 10.99 28.27
C THR A 195 -5.60 10.71 29.50
N GLY A 196 -4.65 11.59 29.80
CA GLY A 196 -3.70 11.43 30.90
C GLY A 196 -2.99 10.07 30.84
N GLY A 197 -2.77 9.46 32.00
CA GLY A 197 -2.19 8.11 32.12
C GLY A 197 -3.16 6.96 31.82
N ALA A 198 -4.20 7.19 31.00
CA ALA A 198 -5.33 6.30 30.68
C ALA A 198 -6.62 6.50 31.51
N TYR A 199 -6.71 7.58 32.29
CA TYR A 199 -7.85 7.85 33.20
C TYR A 199 -8.47 9.24 33.02
N GLY A 200 -8.06 9.96 31.97
CA GLY A 200 -8.41 11.36 31.79
C GLY A 200 -7.46 12.29 32.54
N ILE A 201 -7.77 13.58 32.48
CA ILE A 201 -7.06 14.65 33.20
C ILE A 201 -8.05 15.41 34.09
N GLU A 202 -7.54 16.01 35.16
CA GLU A 202 -8.32 16.86 36.06
C GLU A 202 -8.30 18.35 35.68
N PHE A 203 -7.45 18.71 34.71
CA PHE A 203 -7.24 20.10 34.29
C PHE A 203 -8.24 20.52 33.22
N ALA A 204 -8.77 21.75 33.34
CA ALA A 204 -9.71 22.34 32.39
C ALA A 204 -8.99 22.89 31.13
N LEU A 205 -8.39 21.99 30.35
CA LEU A 205 -7.74 22.33 29.07
C LEU A 205 -8.74 22.34 27.91
N ASP A 206 -8.53 23.24 26.95
CA ASP A 206 -9.32 23.28 25.71
C ASP A 206 -8.89 22.13 24.76
N LEU A 207 -9.52 20.97 24.95
CA LEU A 207 -9.25 19.78 24.14
C LEU A 207 -9.71 19.96 22.68
N GLU A 208 -10.70 20.80 22.42
CA GLU A 208 -11.18 21.04 21.05
C GLU A 208 -10.13 21.80 20.26
N ARG A 209 -9.53 22.80 20.91
CA ARG A 209 -8.43 23.58 20.36
C ARG A 209 -7.20 22.71 20.11
N PHE A 210 -6.87 21.78 21.00
CA PHE A 210 -5.81 20.80 20.74
C PHE A 210 -6.08 19.98 19.48
N ASP A 211 -7.28 19.41 19.36
CA ASP A 211 -7.64 18.56 18.22
C ASP A 211 -7.58 19.32 16.91
N GLU A 212 -8.06 20.57 16.91
CA GLU A 212 -7.98 21.46 15.76
C GLU A 212 -6.53 21.74 15.35
N LEU A 213 -5.67 22.11 16.28
CA LEU A 213 -4.27 22.47 16.01
C LEU A 213 -3.44 21.25 15.57
N LEU A 214 -3.77 20.05 16.06
CA LEU A 214 -3.07 18.81 15.75
C LEU A 214 -3.69 18.06 14.55
N GLY A 215 -4.87 18.47 14.09
CA GLY A 215 -5.55 17.92 12.92
C GLY A 215 -6.25 16.57 13.17
N PHE A 216 -6.78 16.35 14.37
CA PHE A 216 -7.58 15.18 14.69
C PHE A 216 -9.05 15.39 14.30
N ASP A 217 -9.73 14.30 13.90
CA ASP A 217 -11.12 14.35 13.40
C ASP A 217 -12.15 13.98 14.46
N ALA A 218 -11.72 13.30 15.51
CA ALA A 218 -12.60 12.73 16.51
C ALA A 218 -11.89 12.61 17.86
N ARG A 219 -12.68 12.45 18.92
CA ARG A 219 -12.20 12.15 20.27
C ARG A 219 -12.61 10.75 20.71
N PRO A 220 -11.83 10.10 21.57
CA PRO A 220 -12.17 8.80 22.10
C PRO A 220 -13.21 8.97 23.22
N TRP A 221 -14.12 8.01 23.33
CA TRP A 221 -15.07 7.97 24.45
C TRP A 221 -14.44 7.47 25.75
N ASN A 222 -13.32 6.74 25.65
CA ASN A 222 -12.69 6.08 26.78
C ASN A 222 -11.16 6.31 26.76
N ALA A 223 -10.65 6.93 27.83
CA ALA A 223 -9.21 7.23 27.94
C ALA A 223 -8.35 5.96 28.03
N ARG A 224 -8.89 4.88 28.62
CA ARG A 224 -8.18 3.60 28.73
C ARG A 224 -8.01 2.93 27.38
N ASP A 225 -9.08 2.86 26.61
CA ASP A 225 -9.05 2.37 25.23
C ASP A 225 -8.03 3.14 24.38
N SER A 226 -8.14 4.47 24.37
CA SER A 226 -7.28 5.34 23.55
C SER A 226 -5.78 5.14 23.81
N ILE A 227 -5.40 4.90 25.08
CA ILE A 227 -4.01 4.67 25.47
C ILE A 227 -3.56 3.22 25.27
N ARG A 228 -4.45 2.23 25.49
CA ARG A 228 -4.04 0.81 25.61
C ARG A 228 -4.21 0.01 24.32
N ASN A 229 -5.09 0.44 23.40
CA ASN A 229 -5.39 -0.33 22.19
C ASN A 229 -4.66 0.20 20.95
N TYR A 230 -4.03 -0.72 20.22
CA TYR A 230 -3.24 -0.47 19.00
C TYR A 230 -3.79 -1.24 17.78
N ASP A 231 -5.06 -1.65 17.81
CA ASP A 231 -5.73 -2.34 16.71
C ASP A 231 -5.66 -1.56 15.38
N TYR A 232 -5.75 -0.23 15.43
CA TYR A 232 -5.59 0.65 14.27
C TYR A 232 -4.24 0.48 13.56
N LEU A 233 -3.16 0.11 14.29
CA LEU A 233 -1.87 -0.23 13.68
C LEU A 233 -1.95 -1.58 12.97
N VAL A 234 -2.54 -2.58 13.63
CA VAL A 234 -2.70 -3.95 13.10
C VAL A 234 -3.53 -3.94 11.81
N GLU A 235 -4.57 -3.11 11.73
CA GLU A 235 -5.35 -2.91 10.51
C GLU A 235 -4.49 -2.44 9.34
N ALA A 236 -3.55 -1.51 9.57
CA ALA A 236 -2.65 -1.04 8.51
C ALA A 236 -1.59 -2.08 8.14
N TYR A 237 -1.06 -2.83 9.11
CA TYR A 237 -0.19 -3.98 8.82
C TYR A 237 -0.90 -4.99 7.92
N MET A 238 -2.17 -5.28 8.20
CA MET A 238 -2.98 -6.18 7.40
C MET A 238 -3.21 -5.61 5.99
N ALA A 239 -3.51 -4.31 5.87
CA ALA A 239 -3.67 -3.64 4.58
C ALA A 239 -2.38 -3.68 3.75
N LEU A 240 -1.21 -3.41 4.37
CA LEU A 240 0.09 -3.52 3.70
C LEU A 240 0.38 -4.96 3.26
N ALA A 241 0.13 -5.96 4.11
CA ALA A 241 0.37 -7.36 3.78
C ALA A 241 -0.49 -7.83 2.59
N LEU A 242 -1.76 -7.42 2.53
CA LEU A 242 -2.65 -7.73 1.42
C LEU A 242 -2.23 -7.03 0.11
N MET A 243 -1.82 -5.77 0.20
CA MET A 243 -1.26 -5.04 -0.93
C MET A 243 0.00 -5.74 -1.44
N HIS A 244 0.94 -6.09 -0.55
CA HIS A 244 2.19 -6.75 -0.94
C HIS A 244 2.00 -8.16 -1.48
N ASN A 245 0.99 -8.91 -1.02
CA ASN A 245 0.63 -10.18 -1.66
C ASN A 245 0.24 -9.95 -3.14
N THR A 246 -0.50 -8.86 -3.42
CA THR A 246 -0.81 -8.45 -4.80
C THR A 246 0.46 -8.09 -5.58
N LEU A 247 1.35 -7.28 -4.99
CA LEU A 247 2.61 -6.86 -5.62
C LEU A 247 3.54 -8.04 -5.90
N GLY A 248 3.70 -8.95 -4.94
CA GLY A 248 4.54 -10.13 -5.05
C GLY A 248 4.04 -11.11 -6.10
N ARG A 249 2.72 -11.24 -6.27
CA ARG A 249 2.15 -12.07 -7.34
C ARG A 249 2.40 -11.46 -8.73
N LEU A 250 2.15 -10.16 -8.89
CA LEU A 250 2.47 -9.44 -10.14
C LEU A 250 3.97 -9.54 -10.48
N ALA A 251 4.83 -9.38 -9.48
CA ALA A 251 6.28 -9.48 -9.66
C ALA A 251 6.71 -10.86 -10.13
N MET A 252 6.10 -11.94 -9.61
CA MET A 252 6.39 -13.30 -10.05
C MET A 252 5.90 -13.57 -11.47
N ASP A 253 4.74 -13.07 -11.87
CA ASP A 253 4.29 -13.17 -13.26
C ASP A 253 5.27 -12.45 -14.20
N PHE A 254 5.73 -11.25 -13.84
CA PHE A 254 6.72 -10.50 -14.61
C PHE A 254 8.08 -11.20 -14.65
N LEU A 255 8.51 -11.85 -13.56
CA LEU A 255 9.74 -12.62 -13.53
C LEU A 255 9.68 -13.79 -14.53
N ILE A 256 8.57 -14.53 -14.53
CA ILE A 256 8.34 -15.64 -15.48
C ILE A 256 8.32 -15.10 -16.91
N TRP A 257 7.67 -13.97 -17.16
CA TRP A 257 7.53 -13.42 -18.51
C TRP A 257 8.78 -12.74 -19.06
N HIS A 258 9.70 -12.33 -18.18
CA HIS A 258 11.03 -11.84 -18.54
C HIS A 258 12.03 -12.97 -18.83
N SER A 259 11.70 -14.23 -18.50
CA SER A 259 12.57 -15.38 -18.82
C SER A 259 12.83 -15.52 -20.32
N ALA A 260 13.94 -16.17 -20.67
CA ALA A 260 14.31 -16.40 -22.07
C ALA A 260 13.29 -17.30 -22.81
N GLU A 261 12.63 -18.20 -22.08
CA GLU A 261 11.63 -19.12 -22.61
C GLU A 261 10.34 -18.41 -23.00
N PHE A 262 9.85 -17.51 -22.14
CA PHE A 262 8.65 -16.72 -22.42
C PHE A 262 8.97 -15.54 -23.33
N ASP A 263 9.94 -14.70 -22.96
CA ASP A 263 10.34 -13.48 -23.69
C ASP A 263 9.13 -12.63 -24.08
N PHE A 264 8.26 -12.40 -23.11
CA PHE A 264 7.02 -11.63 -23.24
C PHE A 264 7.23 -10.17 -22.89
N ILE A 265 8.05 -9.92 -21.88
CA ILE A 265 8.42 -8.58 -21.45
C ILE A 265 9.93 -8.50 -21.23
N GLU A 266 10.49 -7.31 -21.37
CA GLU A 266 11.86 -7.00 -20.96
C GLU A 266 11.82 -5.78 -20.03
N LEU A 267 12.37 -5.91 -18.82
CA LEU A 267 12.48 -4.79 -17.88
C LEU A 267 13.56 -3.78 -18.29
N PRO A 268 13.44 -2.50 -17.87
CA PRO A 268 14.47 -1.50 -18.06
C PRO A 268 15.84 -1.91 -17.52
N ASP A 269 16.91 -1.50 -18.19
CA ASP A 269 18.30 -1.74 -17.75
C ASP A 269 18.54 -1.21 -16.33
N ARG A 270 17.99 -0.03 -15.99
CA ARG A 270 18.13 0.59 -14.66
C ARG A 270 17.49 -0.20 -13.51
N LEU A 271 16.66 -1.20 -13.82
CA LEU A 271 16.02 -2.10 -12.85
C LEU A 271 16.53 -3.54 -12.97
N SER A 272 17.56 -3.74 -13.79
CA SER A 272 18.15 -5.04 -14.07
C SER A 272 19.63 -5.02 -13.69
N ILE A 273 20.18 -6.20 -13.40
CA ILE A 273 21.62 -6.40 -13.23
C ILE A 273 22.10 -7.50 -14.17
N THR A 274 23.42 -7.65 -14.29
CA THR A 274 24.04 -8.78 -14.98
C THR A 274 24.80 -9.66 -14.00
N SER A 275 24.99 -10.92 -14.38
CA SER A 275 25.83 -11.85 -13.61
C SER A 275 27.30 -11.53 -13.79
N SER A 276 28.09 -11.73 -12.73
CA SER A 276 29.55 -11.60 -12.78
C SER A 276 30.24 -12.64 -13.66
N ILE A 277 29.59 -13.79 -13.93
CA ILE A 277 30.16 -14.91 -14.71
C ILE A 277 29.49 -15.04 -16.08
N SER A 278 28.19 -14.76 -16.18
CA SER A 278 27.41 -14.94 -17.40
C SER A 278 26.89 -13.60 -17.90
N PRO A 279 27.66 -12.86 -18.73
CA PRO A 279 27.33 -11.49 -19.14
C PRO A 279 26.01 -11.39 -19.94
N GLN A 280 25.55 -12.49 -20.54
CA GLN A 280 24.27 -12.56 -21.25
C GLN A 280 23.04 -12.58 -20.32
N MET A 281 23.20 -12.88 -19.02
CA MET A 281 22.06 -12.96 -18.09
C MET A 281 21.57 -11.56 -17.71
N ARG A 282 20.38 -11.20 -18.19
CA ARG A 282 19.66 -9.98 -17.77
C ARG A 282 18.74 -10.32 -16.61
N ILE A 283 19.15 -9.98 -15.40
CA ILE A 283 18.47 -10.39 -14.16
C ILE A 283 17.53 -9.27 -13.70
N PRO A 284 16.19 -9.48 -13.69
CA PRO A 284 15.22 -8.50 -13.21
C PRO A 284 15.15 -8.51 -11.67
N TYR A 285 16.30 -8.25 -11.03
CA TYR A 285 16.55 -8.47 -9.61
C TYR A 285 15.50 -7.85 -8.69
N VAL A 286 14.95 -6.71 -9.10
CA VAL A 286 13.94 -5.99 -8.33
C VAL A 286 12.66 -6.80 -8.11
N LEU A 287 12.27 -7.67 -9.05
CA LEU A 287 11.04 -8.45 -8.98
C LEU A 287 11.10 -9.52 -7.88
N GLU A 288 12.23 -10.23 -7.77
CA GLU A 288 12.45 -11.19 -6.69
C GLU A 288 12.46 -10.52 -5.32
N PHE A 289 13.05 -9.32 -5.22
CA PHE A 289 13.03 -8.55 -3.99
C PHE A 289 11.63 -8.11 -3.59
N ILE A 290 10.81 -7.65 -4.53
CA ILE A 290 9.40 -7.32 -4.26
C ILE A 290 8.65 -8.55 -3.73
N HIS A 291 8.87 -9.72 -4.34
CA HIS A 291 8.28 -10.97 -3.86
C HIS A 291 8.76 -11.34 -2.44
N GLY A 292 10.06 -11.24 -2.17
CA GLY A 292 10.64 -11.47 -0.84
C GLY A 292 10.10 -10.49 0.21
N THR A 293 9.98 -9.21 -0.12
CA THR A 293 9.41 -8.16 0.74
C THR A 293 7.96 -8.45 1.09
N SER A 294 7.18 -9.06 0.19
CA SER A 294 5.84 -9.53 0.53
C SER A 294 5.84 -10.57 1.66
N GLY A 295 6.82 -11.49 1.66
CA GLY A 295 7.01 -12.44 2.75
C GLY A 295 7.39 -11.74 4.06
N LEU A 296 8.32 -10.79 4.00
CA LEU A 296 8.76 -10.01 5.17
C LEU A 296 7.60 -9.25 5.82
N ILE A 297 6.81 -8.52 5.03
CA ILE A 297 5.67 -7.73 5.53
C ILE A 297 4.57 -8.64 6.10
N THR A 298 4.34 -9.81 5.50
CA THR A 298 3.43 -10.82 6.06
C THR A 298 3.92 -11.32 7.42
N GLY A 299 5.23 -11.54 7.57
CA GLY A 299 5.83 -11.87 8.87
C GLY A 299 5.64 -10.75 9.91
N ARG A 300 5.81 -9.49 9.50
CA ARG A 300 5.59 -8.33 10.38
C ARG A 300 4.13 -8.15 10.81
N LEU A 301 3.16 -8.56 9.99
CA LEU A 301 1.76 -8.65 10.43
C LEU A 301 1.59 -9.69 11.56
N MET A 302 2.23 -10.86 11.44
CA MET A 302 2.17 -11.88 12.50
C MET A 302 2.84 -11.40 13.79
N GLU A 303 3.97 -10.70 13.67
CA GLU A 303 4.64 -10.04 14.79
C GLU A 303 3.71 -8.99 15.43
N ALA A 304 3.06 -8.14 14.64
CA ALA A 304 2.14 -7.13 15.15
C ALA A 304 0.98 -7.75 15.93
N LEU A 305 0.38 -8.82 15.41
CA LEU A 305 -0.66 -9.58 16.11
C LEU A 305 -0.14 -10.22 17.40
N ALA A 306 1.06 -10.79 17.39
CA ALA A 306 1.66 -11.44 18.54
C ALA A 306 2.01 -10.44 19.66
N ILE A 307 2.54 -9.27 19.32
CA ILE A 307 2.86 -8.19 20.28
C ILE A 307 1.58 -7.57 20.82
N ASN A 308 0.56 -7.35 19.98
CA ASN A 308 -0.72 -6.77 20.39
C ASN A 308 -1.54 -7.72 21.28
N LYS A 309 -1.21 -9.02 21.29
CA LYS A 309 -1.77 -9.99 22.24
C LYS A 309 -1.14 -9.80 23.64
N SER A 310 -1.48 -8.69 24.29
CA SER A 310 -1.01 -8.35 25.64
C SER A 310 -2.15 -8.36 26.68
N ALA A 311 -1.79 -8.34 27.96
CA ALA A 311 -2.78 -8.08 29.02
C ALA A 311 -3.28 -6.63 28.90
N SER A 312 -4.53 -6.39 29.29
CA SER A 312 -5.21 -5.11 29.02
C SER A 312 -4.57 -3.88 29.67
N ASP A 313 -3.68 -4.03 30.65
CA ASP A 313 -2.90 -2.94 31.26
C ASP A 313 -1.41 -2.90 30.83
N GLN A 314 -0.95 -3.77 29.94
CA GLN A 314 0.43 -3.76 29.42
C GLN A 314 0.55 -2.83 28.20
N LEU A 315 1.07 -1.63 28.44
CA LEU A 315 1.22 -0.58 27.42
C LEU A 315 2.52 -0.67 26.61
N GLU A 316 3.62 -1.02 27.27
CA GLU A 316 4.97 -0.75 26.75
C GLU A 316 5.36 -1.65 25.57
N MET A 317 4.85 -2.88 25.47
CA MET A 317 5.21 -3.82 24.40
C MET A 317 4.75 -3.36 23.02
N ALA A 318 3.53 -2.83 22.90
CA ALA A 318 2.96 -2.38 21.64
C ALA A 318 3.64 -1.11 21.08
N THR A 319 4.48 -0.46 21.88
CA THR A 319 5.21 0.76 21.49
C THR A 319 6.34 0.49 20.51
N MET A 320 6.71 -0.78 20.30
CA MET A 320 7.63 -1.21 19.24
C MET A 320 6.96 -1.24 17.86
N LEU A 321 5.62 -1.34 17.81
CA LEU A 321 4.88 -1.53 16.55
C LEU A 321 4.99 -0.35 15.57
N PRO A 322 4.94 0.93 16.00
CA PRO A 322 5.17 2.05 15.11
C PRO A 322 6.54 2.00 14.43
N ALA A 323 7.59 1.64 15.20
CA ALA A 323 8.97 1.53 14.74
C ALA A 323 9.11 0.59 13.54
N GLU A 324 8.59 -0.62 13.69
CA GLU A 324 8.62 -1.62 12.63
C GLU A 324 7.68 -1.26 11.47
N PHE A 325 6.61 -0.52 11.73
CA PHE A 325 5.68 -0.11 10.67
C PHE A 325 6.30 0.94 9.75
N TRP A 326 7.11 1.87 10.27
CA TRP A 326 7.84 2.84 9.43
C TRP A 326 8.78 2.13 8.46
N LYS A 327 9.46 1.07 8.89
CA LYS A 327 10.29 0.23 8.01
C LYS A 327 9.44 -0.45 6.93
N CYS A 328 8.30 -1.03 7.30
CA CYS A 328 7.35 -1.61 6.33
C CYS A 328 6.88 -0.57 5.30
N ALA A 329 6.62 0.66 5.73
CA ALA A 329 6.15 1.72 4.85
C ALA A 329 7.24 2.18 3.87
N ASP A 330 8.49 2.33 4.30
CA ASP A 330 9.59 2.69 3.39
C ASP A 330 9.88 1.57 2.37
N GLU A 331 9.90 0.31 2.80
CA GLU A 331 10.01 -0.84 1.90
C GLU A 331 8.84 -0.91 0.91
N SER A 332 7.62 -0.59 1.37
CA SER A 332 6.44 -0.53 0.51
C SER A 332 6.57 0.56 -0.55
N ARG A 333 7.05 1.75 -0.17
CA ARG A 333 7.29 2.85 -1.12
C ARG A 333 8.31 2.45 -2.18
N ARG A 334 9.44 1.85 -1.78
CA ARG A 334 10.48 1.39 -2.71
C ARG A 334 9.96 0.31 -3.67
N ALA A 335 9.18 -0.65 -3.17
CA ALA A 335 8.56 -1.69 -3.99
C ALA A 335 7.57 -1.11 -5.01
N VAL A 336 6.75 -0.13 -4.60
CA VAL A 336 5.84 0.60 -5.48
C VAL A 336 6.62 1.39 -6.53
N ASP A 337 7.64 2.16 -6.13
CA ASP A 337 8.46 2.96 -7.05
C ASP A 337 9.13 2.08 -8.12
N ALA A 338 9.64 0.91 -7.68
CA ALA A 338 10.20 -0.10 -8.56
C ALA A 338 9.18 -0.67 -9.56
N LEU A 339 7.99 -1.07 -9.10
CA LEU A 339 6.94 -1.59 -9.98
C LEU A 339 6.42 -0.53 -10.94
N CYS A 340 6.25 0.71 -10.51
CA CYS A 340 5.92 1.84 -11.38
C CYS A 340 6.99 2.02 -12.47
N GLY A 341 8.27 1.97 -12.09
CA GLY A 341 9.39 2.06 -13.01
C GLY A 341 9.46 0.90 -13.99
N ALA A 342 9.15 -0.32 -13.55
CA ALA A 342 9.08 -1.51 -14.39
C ALA A 342 7.89 -1.42 -15.36
N LEU A 343 6.70 -1.08 -14.86
CA LEU A 343 5.49 -0.93 -15.65
C LEU A 343 5.66 0.05 -16.80
N ARG A 344 6.11 1.27 -16.50
CA ARG A 344 6.24 2.35 -17.50
C ARG A 344 7.44 2.18 -18.43
N GLY A 345 8.44 1.41 -18.01
CA GLY A 345 9.67 1.26 -18.77
C GLY A 345 9.80 -0.09 -19.49
N MET A 346 8.93 -1.06 -19.23
CA MET A 346 9.06 -2.38 -19.85
C MET A 346 8.85 -2.30 -21.36
N LYS A 347 9.56 -3.17 -22.09
CA LYS A 347 9.25 -3.45 -23.48
C LYS A 347 8.37 -4.70 -23.52
N VAL A 348 7.26 -4.62 -24.23
CA VAL A 348 6.35 -5.76 -24.42
C VAL A 348 6.60 -6.37 -25.79
N ASN A 349 6.93 -7.66 -25.83
CA ASN A 349 7.11 -8.41 -27.07
C ASN A 349 5.73 -8.83 -27.64
N ARG A 350 5.08 -7.86 -28.31
CA ARG A 350 3.72 -8.02 -28.87
C ARG A 350 3.63 -9.19 -29.84
N GLU A 351 4.65 -9.40 -30.67
CA GLU A 351 4.69 -10.48 -31.65
C GLU A 351 4.79 -11.85 -30.98
N ARG A 352 5.66 -11.98 -29.96
CA ARG A 352 5.80 -13.25 -29.24
C ARG A 352 4.54 -13.59 -28.46
N MET A 353 3.94 -12.62 -27.76
CA MET A 353 2.66 -12.84 -27.07
C MET A 353 1.56 -13.21 -28.07
N ALA A 354 1.44 -12.51 -29.20
CA ALA A 354 0.44 -12.83 -30.23
C ALA A 354 0.65 -14.22 -30.83
N ARG A 355 1.90 -14.64 -31.08
CA ARG A 355 2.20 -16.01 -31.53
C ARG A 355 1.70 -17.04 -30.53
N PHE A 356 2.02 -16.89 -29.25
CA PHE A 356 1.59 -17.85 -28.23
C PHE A 356 0.07 -17.83 -28.01
N ALA A 357 -0.57 -16.66 -28.10
CA ALA A 357 -2.02 -16.55 -28.01
C ALA A 357 -2.73 -17.28 -29.14
N ASN A 358 -2.12 -17.32 -30.33
CA ASN A 358 -2.67 -18.02 -31.50
C ASN A 358 -2.27 -19.51 -31.57
N ASP A 359 -1.30 -19.94 -30.75
CA ASP A 359 -0.79 -21.30 -30.71
C ASP A 359 -1.46 -22.09 -29.56
N TYR A 360 -1.41 -23.43 -29.57
CA TYR A 360 -1.80 -24.30 -28.43
C TYR A 360 -3.30 -24.41 -28.05
N TRP A 361 -4.23 -24.36 -29.00
CA TRP A 361 -5.66 -24.63 -28.74
C TRP A 361 -6.37 -23.65 -27.80
N SER A 362 -5.81 -22.48 -27.52
CA SER A 362 -6.42 -21.46 -26.66
C SER A 362 -7.83 -21.02 -27.13
N GLN A 363 -8.15 -21.22 -28.41
CA GLN A 363 -9.44 -20.92 -29.04
C GLN A 363 -10.48 -22.05 -28.92
N ALA A 364 -10.14 -23.15 -28.25
CA ALA A 364 -10.98 -24.34 -28.12
C ALA A 364 -12.40 -24.04 -27.64
N SER A 365 -12.52 -23.18 -26.62
CA SER A 365 -13.82 -22.79 -26.06
C SER A 365 -14.67 -21.99 -27.05
N THR A 366 -14.05 -21.20 -27.92
CA THR A 366 -14.74 -20.48 -29.01
C THR A 366 -15.26 -21.45 -30.07
N LEU A 367 -14.48 -22.47 -30.44
CA LEU A 367 -14.93 -23.52 -31.36
C LEU A 367 -16.11 -24.31 -30.79
N ILE A 368 -16.05 -24.72 -29.52
CA ILE A 368 -17.20 -25.35 -28.85
C ILE A 368 -18.40 -24.40 -28.86
N GLY A 369 -18.19 -23.12 -28.54
CA GLY A 369 -19.22 -22.09 -28.58
C GLY A 369 -19.88 -21.95 -29.95
N TYR A 370 -19.10 -22.02 -31.03
CA TYR A 370 -19.60 -22.03 -32.41
C TYR A 370 -20.46 -23.27 -32.71
N LEU A 371 -20.00 -24.46 -32.33
CA LEU A 371 -20.77 -25.70 -32.51
C LEU A 371 -22.12 -25.65 -31.77
N VAL A 372 -22.16 -25.01 -30.60
CA VAL A 372 -23.39 -24.81 -29.85
C VAL A 372 -24.31 -23.80 -30.54
N LYS A 373 -23.81 -22.58 -30.79
CA LYS A 373 -24.62 -21.45 -31.27
C LYS A 373 -25.08 -21.61 -32.71
N GLU A 374 -24.17 -22.01 -33.60
CA GLU A 374 -24.40 -22.01 -35.05
C GLU A 374 -24.81 -23.40 -35.57
N LYS A 375 -24.42 -24.48 -34.88
CA LYS A 375 -24.68 -25.86 -35.32
C LYS A 375 -25.69 -26.60 -34.44
N GLY A 376 -26.24 -25.95 -33.41
CA GLY A 376 -27.31 -26.50 -32.56
C GLY A 376 -26.90 -27.70 -31.71
N MET A 377 -25.60 -27.85 -31.44
CA MET A 377 -25.09 -28.95 -30.60
C MET A 377 -25.21 -28.62 -29.12
N SER A 378 -25.28 -29.66 -28.26
CA SER A 378 -25.05 -29.46 -26.83
C SER A 378 -23.59 -29.12 -26.55
N TYR A 379 -23.30 -28.38 -25.49
CA TYR A 379 -21.91 -28.05 -25.09
C TYR A 379 -21.07 -29.31 -24.88
N ARG A 380 -21.65 -30.36 -24.27
CA ARG A 380 -20.98 -31.65 -24.06
C ARG A 380 -20.64 -32.33 -25.38
N THR A 381 -21.55 -32.28 -26.36
CA THR A 381 -21.30 -32.83 -27.70
C THR A 381 -20.17 -32.06 -28.39
N GLY A 382 -20.22 -30.72 -28.39
CA GLY A 382 -19.19 -29.88 -28.98
C GLY A 382 -17.80 -30.12 -28.34
N HIS A 383 -17.76 -30.20 -27.01
CA HIS A 383 -16.54 -30.54 -26.28
C HIS A 383 -15.97 -31.90 -26.70
N GLN A 384 -16.80 -32.94 -26.81
CA GLN A 384 -16.32 -34.29 -27.16
C GLN A 384 -15.87 -34.39 -28.62
N ILE A 385 -16.52 -33.67 -29.54
CA ILE A 385 -16.05 -33.52 -30.92
C ILE A 385 -14.65 -32.89 -30.93
N LEU A 386 -14.45 -31.82 -30.17
CA LEU A 386 -13.16 -31.14 -30.11
C LEU A 386 -12.08 -32.01 -29.44
N ALA A 387 -12.39 -32.69 -28.34
CA ALA A 387 -11.45 -33.60 -27.68
C ALA A 387 -11.03 -34.75 -28.62
N LEU A 388 -11.98 -35.30 -29.39
CA LEU A 388 -11.70 -36.32 -30.40
C LEU A 388 -10.80 -35.78 -31.52
N LEU A 389 -11.08 -34.56 -32.01
CA LEU A 389 -10.25 -33.87 -32.99
C LEU A 389 -8.82 -33.70 -32.46
N MET A 390 -8.67 -33.11 -31.28
CA MET A 390 -7.38 -32.87 -30.62
C MET A 390 -6.55 -34.14 -30.47
N ARG A 391 -7.18 -35.26 -30.07
CA ARG A 391 -6.49 -36.55 -29.99
C ARG A 391 -5.99 -37.00 -31.36
N ARG A 392 -6.85 -36.96 -32.39
CA ARG A 392 -6.50 -37.43 -33.74
C ARG A 392 -5.37 -36.63 -34.37
N VAL A 393 -5.39 -35.31 -34.22
CA VAL A 393 -4.35 -34.44 -34.79
C VAL A 393 -3.04 -34.58 -34.02
N ALA A 394 -3.09 -34.76 -32.70
CA ALA A 394 -1.92 -35.13 -31.90
C ALA A 394 -1.32 -36.48 -32.33
N ASP A 395 -2.14 -37.52 -32.51
CA ASP A 395 -1.70 -38.85 -32.98
C ASP A 395 -1.03 -38.80 -34.37
N ARG A 396 -1.37 -37.80 -35.18
CA ARG A 396 -0.82 -37.58 -36.53
C ARG A 396 0.32 -36.55 -36.57
N GLY A 397 0.69 -35.95 -35.43
CA GLY A 397 1.69 -34.89 -35.37
C GLY A 397 1.28 -33.60 -36.10
N ILE A 398 -0.01 -33.35 -36.28
CA ILE A 398 -0.56 -32.16 -36.96
C ILE A 398 -0.68 -31.04 -35.92
N ALA A 399 -0.11 -29.87 -36.21
CA ALA A 399 -0.21 -28.72 -35.31
C ALA A 399 -1.63 -28.12 -35.31
N PRO A 400 -2.06 -27.44 -34.23
CA PRO A 400 -3.40 -26.83 -34.16
C PRO A 400 -3.71 -25.88 -35.33
N ARG A 401 -2.70 -25.14 -35.81
CA ARG A 401 -2.80 -24.21 -36.94
C ARG A 401 -3.01 -24.89 -38.30
N GLU A 402 -2.78 -26.20 -38.40
CA GLU A 402 -2.92 -26.99 -39.64
C GLU A 402 -4.26 -27.73 -39.70
N VAL A 403 -5.11 -27.54 -38.69
CA VAL A 403 -6.44 -28.14 -38.61
C VAL A 403 -7.32 -27.56 -39.71
N THR A 404 -7.90 -28.43 -40.53
CA THR A 404 -8.85 -28.03 -41.58
C THR A 404 -10.29 -28.29 -41.16
N ALA A 405 -11.23 -27.62 -41.83
CA ALA A 405 -12.67 -27.83 -41.60
C ALA A 405 -13.09 -29.29 -41.81
N ASP A 406 -12.48 -29.97 -42.79
CA ASP A 406 -12.71 -31.39 -43.02
C ASP A 406 -12.33 -32.27 -41.83
N MET A 407 -11.22 -31.96 -41.14
CA MET A 407 -10.83 -32.70 -39.93
C MET A 407 -11.87 -32.53 -38.81
N VAL A 408 -12.43 -31.32 -38.66
CA VAL A 408 -13.50 -31.05 -37.69
C VAL A 408 -14.78 -31.81 -38.08
N GLU A 409 -15.14 -31.81 -39.37
CA GLU A 409 -16.29 -32.54 -39.91
C GLU A 409 -16.14 -34.06 -39.71
N GLU A 410 -14.95 -34.62 -39.90
CA GLU A 410 -14.70 -36.05 -39.64
C GLU A 410 -14.87 -36.40 -38.16
N ALA A 411 -14.39 -35.54 -37.25
CA ALA A 411 -14.58 -35.73 -35.82
C ALA A 411 -16.06 -35.60 -35.43
N ALA A 412 -16.77 -34.62 -36.00
CA ALA A 412 -18.20 -34.44 -35.80
C ALA A 412 -19.00 -35.64 -36.30
N LEU A 413 -18.70 -36.15 -37.49
CA LEU A 413 -19.34 -37.33 -38.07
C LEU A 413 -19.10 -38.57 -37.21
N GLN A 414 -17.86 -38.80 -36.75
CA GLN A 414 -17.57 -39.95 -35.89
C GLN A 414 -18.34 -39.88 -34.56
N TYR A 415 -18.33 -38.73 -33.89
CA TYR A 415 -18.89 -38.63 -32.55
C TYR A 415 -20.43 -38.49 -32.54
N SER A 416 -20.97 -37.70 -33.47
CA SER A 416 -22.40 -37.33 -33.47
C SER A 416 -23.21 -37.99 -34.59
N GLY A 417 -22.56 -38.68 -35.53
CA GLY A 417 -23.21 -39.27 -36.71
C GLY A 417 -23.67 -38.24 -37.75
N LYS A 418 -23.29 -36.97 -37.62
CA LYS A 418 -23.74 -35.87 -38.49
C LYS A 418 -22.57 -35.03 -39.00
N ARG A 419 -22.64 -34.63 -40.27
CA ARG A 419 -21.87 -33.51 -40.81
C ARG A 419 -22.54 -32.19 -40.43
N LEU A 420 -21.74 -31.19 -40.10
CA LEU A 420 -22.20 -29.92 -39.55
C LEU A 420 -22.09 -28.77 -40.56
N GLY A 421 -21.45 -29.01 -41.71
CA GLY A 421 -21.23 -27.98 -42.73
C GLY A 421 -20.36 -26.84 -42.20
N ILE A 422 -19.29 -27.17 -41.49
CA ILE A 422 -18.25 -26.23 -41.08
C ILE A 422 -17.42 -25.86 -42.31
N THR A 423 -17.26 -24.57 -42.58
CA THR A 423 -16.44 -24.06 -43.67
C THR A 423 -15.04 -23.70 -43.17
N GLN A 424 -14.05 -23.71 -44.06
CA GLN A 424 -12.69 -23.28 -43.71
C GLN A 424 -12.67 -21.83 -43.23
N ASP A 425 -13.39 -20.92 -43.90
CA ASP A 425 -13.52 -19.52 -43.47
C ASP A 425 -14.06 -19.36 -42.04
N ALA A 426 -15.04 -20.20 -41.65
CA ALA A 426 -15.59 -20.16 -40.30
C ALA A 426 -14.55 -20.64 -39.27
N LEU A 427 -13.78 -21.68 -39.62
CA LEU A 427 -12.72 -22.22 -38.79
C LEU A 427 -11.55 -21.24 -38.63
N ASP A 428 -11.09 -20.64 -39.73
CA ASP A 428 -9.99 -19.65 -39.74
C ASP A 428 -10.33 -18.46 -38.85
N ARG A 429 -11.58 -17.98 -38.93
CA ARG A 429 -12.07 -16.92 -38.05
C ARG A 429 -12.08 -17.34 -36.58
N ILE A 430 -12.43 -18.59 -36.26
CA ILE A 430 -12.45 -19.08 -34.88
C ILE A 430 -11.03 -19.24 -34.33
N PHE A 431 -10.06 -19.63 -35.16
CA PHE A 431 -8.67 -19.77 -34.75
C PHE A 431 -7.91 -18.44 -34.67
N ASP A 432 -8.48 -17.33 -35.13
CA ASP A 432 -7.99 -16.00 -34.79
C ASP A 432 -8.23 -15.71 -33.30
N ALA A 433 -7.14 -15.59 -32.53
CA ALA A 433 -7.19 -15.26 -31.12
C ALA A 433 -7.88 -13.91 -30.85
N MET A 434 -7.70 -12.90 -31.70
CA MET A 434 -8.35 -11.60 -31.52
C MET A 434 -9.86 -11.70 -31.76
N TYR A 435 -10.30 -12.53 -32.71
CA TYR A 435 -11.71 -12.83 -32.86
C TYR A 435 -12.28 -13.41 -31.57
N CYS A 436 -11.60 -14.39 -30.95
CA CYS A 436 -12.01 -15.00 -29.67
C CYS A 436 -12.13 -13.97 -28.54
N VAL A 437 -11.11 -13.12 -28.39
CA VAL A 437 -11.08 -12.03 -27.40
C VAL A 437 -12.29 -11.11 -27.58
N ARG A 438 -12.55 -10.68 -28.83
CA ARG A 438 -13.68 -9.80 -29.17
C ARG A 438 -15.06 -10.44 -28.94
N GLN A 439 -15.16 -11.77 -28.80
CA GLN A 439 -16.43 -12.40 -28.41
C GLN A 439 -16.74 -12.28 -26.91
N ARG A 440 -15.76 -11.90 -26.07
CA ARG A 440 -15.94 -11.77 -24.61
C ARG A 440 -16.53 -10.41 -24.24
N LYS A 441 -17.74 -10.15 -24.75
CA LYS A 441 -18.42 -8.83 -24.72
C LYS A 441 -19.24 -8.54 -23.46
N TYR A 442 -19.43 -9.53 -22.59
CA TYR A 442 -20.09 -9.27 -21.31
C TYR A 442 -19.20 -8.42 -20.40
N ARG A 443 -19.81 -7.74 -19.41
CA ARG A 443 -19.08 -7.00 -18.38
C ARG A 443 -18.02 -7.91 -17.73
N ALA A 444 -16.85 -7.35 -17.45
CA ALA A 444 -15.65 -8.07 -16.99
C ALA A 444 -15.03 -9.05 -18.02
N GLY A 445 -15.50 -9.03 -19.27
CA GLY A 445 -14.88 -9.77 -20.37
C GLY A 445 -13.61 -9.11 -20.91
N ALA A 446 -12.84 -9.87 -21.69
CA ALA A 446 -11.55 -9.46 -22.23
C ALA A 446 -11.60 -8.68 -23.56
N ALA A 447 -12.79 -8.45 -24.13
CA ALA A 447 -12.93 -7.71 -25.38
C ALA A 447 -12.37 -6.28 -25.22
N PRO A 448 -11.65 -5.71 -26.21
CA PRO A 448 -11.01 -4.39 -26.08
C PRO A 448 -11.97 -3.29 -25.65
N GLU A 449 -13.22 -3.31 -26.12
CA GLU A 449 -14.26 -2.37 -25.70
C GLU A 449 -14.60 -2.49 -24.21
N ARG A 450 -14.58 -3.71 -23.63
CA ARG A 450 -14.82 -3.94 -22.19
C ARG A 450 -13.63 -3.51 -21.35
N VAL A 451 -12.42 -3.73 -21.85
CA VAL A 451 -11.19 -3.24 -21.21
C VAL A 451 -11.17 -1.71 -21.19
N ALA A 452 -11.54 -1.06 -22.29
CA ALA A 452 -11.65 0.40 -22.36
C ALA A 452 -12.71 0.95 -21.39
N GLU A 453 -13.87 0.30 -21.26
CA GLU A 453 -14.87 0.63 -20.25
C GLU A 453 -14.33 0.50 -18.82
N HIS A 454 -13.59 -0.58 -18.53
CA HIS A 454 -12.95 -0.77 -17.22
C HIS A 454 -11.90 0.33 -16.95
N ILE A 455 -11.05 0.65 -17.92
CA ILE A 455 -10.06 1.73 -17.81
C ILE A 455 -10.74 3.07 -17.52
N ALA A 456 -11.84 3.39 -18.22
CA ALA A 456 -12.58 4.62 -17.98
C ALA A 456 -13.15 4.68 -16.55
N ALA A 457 -13.77 3.59 -16.08
CA ALA A 457 -14.30 3.50 -14.73
C ALA A 457 -13.19 3.60 -13.66
N ALA A 458 -12.08 2.88 -13.85
CA ALA A 458 -10.94 2.90 -12.95
C ALA A 458 -10.24 4.27 -12.92
N THR A 459 -10.17 4.97 -14.05
CA THR A 459 -9.63 6.33 -14.14
C THR A 459 -10.50 7.33 -13.38
N ALA A 460 -11.83 7.24 -13.53
CA ALA A 460 -12.76 8.08 -12.78
C ALA A 460 -12.67 7.81 -11.27
N ASN A 461 -12.59 6.54 -10.87
CA ASN A 461 -12.40 6.17 -9.46
C ASN A 461 -11.06 6.68 -8.91
N LEU A 462 -9.96 6.49 -9.65
CA LEU A 462 -8.64 7.01 -9.31
C LEU A 462 -8.67 8.53 -9.09
N HIS A 463 -9.35 9.27 -9.96
CA HIS A 463 -9.50 10.72 -9.81
C HIS A 463 -10.29 11.09 -8.54
N SER A 464 -11.40 10.39 -8.26
CA SER A 464 -12.18 10.59 -7.03
C SER A 464 -11.34 10.34 -5.77
N GLU A 465 -10.57 9.26 -5.75
CA GLU A 465 -9.72 8.89 -4.60
C GLU A 465 -8.50 9.81 -4.45
N LYS A 466 -7.91 10.29 -5.56
CA LYS A 466 -6.90 11.36 -5.52
C LYS A 466 -7.47 12.64 -4.91
N THR A 467 -8.65 13.09 -5.36
CA THR A 467 -9.32 14.26 -4.78
C THR A 467 -9.61 14.07 -3.29
N ARG A 468 -10.07 12.88 -2.89
CA ARG A 468 -10.28 12.55 -1.47
C ARG A 468 -8.98 12.62 -0.68
N LEU A 469 -7.90 12.03 -1.18
CA LEU A 469 -6.59 12.06 -0.52
C LEU A 469 -6.04 13.49 -0.39
N THR A 470 -6.17 14.30 -1.44
CA THR A 470 -5.83 15.73 -1.41
C THR A 470 -6.61 16.46 -0.32
N GLY A 471 -7.94 16.28 -0.25
CA GLY A 471 -8.75 16.91 0.79
C GLY A 471 -8.35 16.50 2.21
N LEU A 472 -8.00 15.23 2.44
CA LEU A 472 -7.48 14.77 3.74
C LEU A 472 -6.14 15.41 4.08
N SER A 473 -5.26 15.55 3.08
CA SER A 473 -3.90 16.08 3.22
C SER A 473 -3.92 17.60 3.45
N ASP A 474 -4.75 18.33 2.70
CA ASP A 474 -4.94 19.77 2.82
C ASP A 474 -5.49 20.15 4.20
N ARG A 475 -6.42 19.35 4.75
CA ARG A 475 -6.93 19.55 6.11
C ARG A 475 -5.83 19.40 7.16
N VAL A 476 -5.00 18.37 7.06
CA VAL A 476 -3.86 18.17 7.98
C VAL A 476 -2.85 19.32 7.84
N LEU A 477 -2.58 19.77 6.62
CA LEU A 477 -1.71 20.91 6.36
C LEU A 477 -2.29 22.22 6.93
N ALA A 478 -3.59 22.44 6.79
CA ALA A 478 -4.28 23.60 7.35
C ALA A 478 -4.20 23.64 8.88
N ALA A 479 -4.36 22.49 9.55
CA ALA A 479 -4.17 22.37 10.99
C ALA A 479 -2.73 22.74 11.41
N ARG A 480 -1.72 22.19 10.72
CA ARG A 480 -0.30 22.54 10.96
C ARG A 480 -0.02 24.03 10.77
N ASN A 481 -0.52 24.62 9.68
CA ASN A 481 -0.39 26.06 9.44
C ASN A 481 -1.08 26.90 10.53
N LYS A 482 -2.21 26.42 11.05
CA LYS A 482 -2.92 27.06 12.17
C LYS A 482 -2.10 27.01 13.45
N LEU A 483 -1.51 25.85 13.77
CA LEU A 483 -0.58 25.68 14.88
C LEU A 483 0.63 26.60 14.77
N ASP A 484 1.28 26.62 13.61
CA ASP A 484 2.45 27.47 13.38
C ASP A 484 2.11 28.96 13.48
N SER A 485 0.95 29.37 12.96
CA SER A 485 0.46 30.75 13.06
C SER A 485 0.15 31.15 14.51
N ALA A 486 -0.54 30.28 15.26
CA ALA A 486 -0.86 30.51 16.66
C ALA A 486 0.42 30.62 17.51
N PHE A 487 1.38 29.71 17.29
CA PHE A 487 2.66 29.75 17.98
C PHE A 487 3.50 30.99 17.59
N ALA A 488 3.53 31.36 16.31
CA ALA A 488 4.23 32.56 15.85
C ALA A 488 3.65 33.86 16.43
N ALA A 489 2.34 33.91 16.70
CA ALA A 489 1.72 35.04 17.38
C ALA A 489 2.25 35.21 18.81
N LEU A 490 2.48 34.12 19.53
CA LEU A 490 3.10 34.15 20.86
C LEU A 490 4.56 34.65 20.79
N ARG A 491 5.33 34.23 19.78
CA ARG A 491 6.73 34.67 19.58
C ARG A 491 6.85 36.17 19.34
N LYS A 492 5.85 36.83 18.74
CA LYS A 492 5.85 38.28 18.55
C LYS A 492 5.54 39.06 19.84
N GLY A 493 4.89 38.42 20.80
CA GLY A 493 4.51 39.03 22.08
C GLY A 493 5.45 38.74 23.26
N ALA A 494 6.41 37.82 23.09
CA ALA A 494 7.38 37.35 24.10
C ALA A 494 8.81 37.86 23.83
#